data_AF-A0A327NQF3-F1
#
_entry.id   AF-A0A327NQF3-F1
#
_cell.length_a   1.000
_cell.length_b   1.000
_cell.length_c   1.000
_cell.angle_alpha   90.00
_cell.angle_beta   90.00
_cell.angle_gamma   90.00
#
_symmetry.space_group_name_H-M   'P 1'
#
loop_
_entity.id
_entity.type
_entity.pdbx_description
1 polymer ?
#
loop_
_entity_poly.entity_id
_entity_poly.type
_entity_poly.pdbx_seq_one_letter_code
_entity_poly.pdbx_strand_id
1 'polypeptide(L)'
;MEESLYNFYNLFVNGALLEDLYQEELLSPLTWTAIGLAFVVAFAFYIWPFNKVSFSGMGSWLLMDGISALLLFVITLVTCYQKANQDIPRDEADPNQGTLFDQGISVFLSYAFEMALLTALIFFLISMVMKNFSKNAKHRPMLWPSK
;
A
#
# COMPACT_ATOMS: atom_id res chain seq x y z
N MET A 1 -10.47 9.16 12.11
CA MET A 1 -9.63 8.73 10.97
C MET A 1 -10.29 7.54 10.29
N GLU A 2 -10.71 6.53 11.04
CA GLU A 2 -11.52 5.42 10.52
C GLU A 2 -12.74 5.87 9.71
N GLU A 3 -13.61 6.70 10.27
CA GLU A 3 -14.82 7.17 9.57
C GLU A 3 -14.54 7.89 8.24
N SER A 4 -13.46 8.68 8.18
CA SER A 4 -13.04 9.33 6.93
C SER A 4 -12.50 8.34 5.91
N LEU A 5 -11.78 7.30 6.36
CA LEU A 5 -11.28 6.23 5.50
C LEU A 5 -12.44 5.35 5.01
N TYR A 6 -13.40 5.06 5.87
CA TYR A 6 -14.63 4.36 5.51
C TYR A 6 -15.33 5.05 4.34
N ASN A 7 -15.58 6.35 4.44
CA ASN A 7 -16.21 7.12 3.36
C ASN A 7 -15.38 7.12 2.06
N PHE A 8 -14.06 7.13 2.16
CA PHE A 8 -13.18 7.02 1.00
C PHE A 8 -13.26 5.64 0.34
N TYR A 9 -13.10 4.57 1.11
CA TYR A 9 -13.11 3.19 0.66
C TYR A 9 -14.49 2.74 0.16
N ASN A 10 -15.58 3.32 0.66
CA ASN A 10 -16.95 3.01 0.21
C ASN A 10 -17.19 3.28 -1.29
N LEU A 11 -16.31 4.06 -1.93
CA LEU A 11 -16.41 4.35 -3.35
C LEU A 11 -15.92 3.19 -4.25
N PHE A 12 -15.16 2.24 -3.71
CA PHE A 12 -14.51 1.21 -4.51
C PHE A 12 -14.36 -0.16 -3.85
N VAL A 13 -14.48 -0.28 -2.52
CA VAL A 13 -14.43 -1.55 -1.78
C VAL A 13 -15.83 -2.17 -1.68
N ASN A 14 -15.91 -3.50 -1.62
CA ASN A 14 -17.14 -4.20 -1.28
C ASN A 14 -17.69 -3.75 0.10
N GLY A 15 -18.94 -3.29 0.15
CA GLY A 15 -19.53 -2.72 1.35
C GLY A 15 -19.56 -3.66 2.57
N ALA A 16 -19.75 -4.97 2.37
CA ALA A 16 -19.75 -5.94 3.47
C ALA A 16 -18.35 -6.12 4.06
N LEU A 17 -17.32 -6.24 3.22
CA LEU A 17 -15.93 -6.30 3.70
C LEU A 17 -15.51 -4.98 4.35
N LEU A 18 -15.94 -3.85 3.79
CA LEU A 18 -15.62 -2.53 4.32
C LEU A 18 -16.18 -2.32 5.74
N GLU A 19 -17.41 -2.79 5.98
CA GLU A 19 -18.00 -2.78 7.32
C GLU A 19 -17.19 -3.62 8.30
N ASP A 20 -16.76 -4.82 7.90
CA ASP A 20 -15.95 -5.69 8.76
C ASP A 20 -14.57 -5.09 9.05
N LEU A 21 -13.93 -4.49 8.04
CA LEU A 21 -12.67 -3.78 8.21
C LEU A 21 -12.81 -2.57 9.14
N TYR A 22 -13.95 -1.89 9.12
CA TYR A 22 -14.22 -0.76 10.00
C TYR A 22 -14.51 -1.20 11.44
N GLN A 23 -15.31 -2.25 11.62
CA GLN A 23 -15.60 -2.82 12.94
C GLN A 23 -14.34 -3.34 13.64
N GLU A 24 -13.41 -3.93 12.89
CA GLU A 24 -12.12 -4.39 13.40
C GLU A 24 -11.02 -3.30 13.41
N GLU A 25 -11.35 -2.04 13.12
CA GLU A 25 -10.42 -0.90 13.08
C GLU A 25 -9.18 -1.13 12.18
N LEU A 26 -9.36 -1.80 11.04
CA LEU A 26 -8.28 -2.21 10.15
C LEU A 26 -7.98 -1.22 9.02
N LEU A 27 -8.87 -0.28 8.69
CA LEU A 27 -8.66 0.62 7.55
C LEU A 27 -7.44 1.53 7.78
N SER A 28 -7.31 2.11 8.97
CA SER A 28 -6.21 2.99 9.36
C SER A 28 -4.87 2.27 9.36
N PRO A 29 -4.68 1.13 10.06
CA PRO A 29 -3.39 0.43 10.06
C PRO A 29 -2.99 -0.07 8.66
N LEU A 30 -3.94 -0.55 7.85
CA LEU A 30 -3.64 -0.95 6.47
C LEU A 30 -3.23 0.24 5.59
N THR A 31 -3.90 1.39 5.73
CA THR A 31 -3.54 2.63 5.03
C THR A 31 -2.17 3.13 5.44
N TRP A 32 -1.86 3.15 6.74
CA TRP A 32 -0.55 3.55 7.24
C TRP A 32 0.56 2.60 6.82
N THR A 33 0.25 1.30 6.72
CA THR A 33 1.18 0.31 6.18
C THR A 33 1.47 0.60 4.71
N ALA A 34 0.45 0.95 3.91
CA ALA A 34 0.63 1.37 2.51
C ALA A 34 1.58 2.57 2.40
N ILE A 35 1.34 3.62 3.19
CA ILE A 35 2.15 4.84 3.20
C ILE A 35 3.59 4.53 3.65
N GLY A 36 3.74 3.81 4.76
CA GLY A 36 5.04 3.47 5.33
C GLY A 36 5.87 2.62 4.37
N LEU A 37 5.26 1.61 3.74
CA LEU A 37 5.93 0.72 2.80
C LEU A 37 6.37 1.47 1.55
N ALA A 38 5.47 2.25 0.94
CA ALA A 38 5.79 3.09 -0.21
C ALA A 38 6.95 4.06 0.11
N PHE A 39 6.94 4.67 1.30
CA PHE A 39 8.00 5.57 1.73
C PHE A 39 9.34 4.86 1.91
N VAL A 40 9.37 3.71 2.58
CA VAL A 40 10.59 2.92 2.81
C VAL A 40 11.19 2.46 1.48
N VAL A 41 10.36 1.96 0.56
CA VAL A 41 10.82 1.53 -0.77
C VAL A 41 11.35 2.73 -1.58
N ALA A 42 10.64 3.87 -1.57
CA ALA A 42 11.10 5.07 -2.26
C ALA A 42 12.41 5.62 -1.68
N PHE A 43 12.57 5.59 -0.36
CA PHE A 43 13.81 5.97 0.33
C PHE A 43 14.96 5.04 -0.06
N ALA A 44 14.74 3.73 -0.02
CA ALA A 44 15.70 2.74 -0.45
C ALA A 44 16.12 2.96 -1.91
N PHE A 45 15.17 3.31 -2.78
CA PHE A 45 15.43 3.56 -4.19
C PHE A 45 16.25 4.85 -4.44
N TYR A 46 15.89 5.97 -3.82
CA TYR A 46 16.47 7.29 -4.15
C TYR A 46 17.66 7.74 -3.30
N ILE A 47 17.76 7.28 -2.05
CA ILE A 47 18.70 7.82 -1.05
C ILE A 47 19.78 6.80 -0.69
N TRP A 48 19.50 5.50 -0.80
CA TRP A 48 20.41 4.47 -0.32
C TRP A 48 21.74 4.41 -1.12
N PRO A 49 22.91 4.42 -0.45
CA PRO A 49 24.21 4.54 -1.11
C PRO A 49 24.63 3.33 -1.96
N PHE A 50 23.95 2.19 -1.84
CA PHE A 50 24.20 1.02 -2.70
C PHE A 50 23.63 1.16 -4.12
N ASN A 51 22.72 2.12 -4.35
CA ASN A 51 22.22 2.41 -5.69
C ASN A 51 23.25 3.23 -6.46
N LYS A 52 24.24 2.54 -7.03
CA LYS A 52 25.02 3.06 -8.16
C LYS A 52 24.07 3.48 -9.28
N VAL A 53 24.55 4.37 -10.16
CA VAL A 53 23.89 5.05 -11.28
C VAL A 53 22.91 4.19 -12.12
N SER A 54 23.00 2.86 -12.07
CA SER A 54 22.12 1.90 -12.75
C SER A 54 20.67 1.88 -12.26
N PHE A 55 20.36 2.35 -11.04
CA PHE A 55 18.98 2.42 -10.53
C PHE A 55 18.22 3.69 -10.94
N SER A 56 18.75 4.48 -11.89
CA SER A 56 18.03 5.63 -12.46
C SER A 56 17.06 5.27 -13.60
N GLY A 57 17.04 4.00 -14.02
CA GLY A 57 16.22 3.51 -15.13
C GLY A 57 14.75 3.28 -14.75
N MET A 58 13.85 3.60 -15.68
CA MET A 58 12.40 3.36 -15.55
C MET A 58 12.07 1.91 -15.18
N GLY A 59 12.82 0.93 -15.70
CA GLY A 59 12.61 -0.48 -15.38
C GLY A 59 12.85 -0.83 -13.90
N SER A 60 13.92 -0.29 -13.29
CA SER A 60 14.19 -0.49 -11.86
C SER A 60 13.18 0.26 -10.98
N TRP A 61 12.71 1.42 -11.45
CA TRP A 61 11.66 2.17 -10.79
C TRP A 61 10.33 1.39 -10.76
N LEU A 62 9.90 0.88 -11.92
CA LEU A 62 8.71 0.03 -12.05
C LEU A 62 8.83 -1.27 -11.23
N LEU A 63 10.04 -1.83 -11.15
CA LEU A 63 10.29 -3.01 -10.31
C LEU A 63 10.08 -2.69 -8.83
N MET A 64 10.56 -1.54 -8.35
CA MET A 64 10.36 -1.13 -6.95
C MET A 64 8.90 -0.81 -6.64
N ASP A 65 8.22 -0.13 -7.57
CA ASP A 65 6.78 0.09 -7.50
C ASP A 65 6.02 -1.24 -7.39
N GLY A 66 6.31 -2.18 -8.30
CA GLY A 66 5.71 -3.52 -8.31
C GLY A 66 6.01 -4.33 -7.04
N ILE A 67 7.23 -4.26 -6.50
CA ILE A 67 7.56 -4.89 -5.21
C ILE A 67 6.75 -4.26 -4.09
N SER A 68 6.61 -2.93 -4.06
CA SER A 68 5.84 -2.24 -3.02
C SER A 68 4.37 -2.64 -3.04
N ALA A 69 3.77 -2.66 -4.23
CA ALA A 69 2.40 -3.06 -4.46
C ALA A 69 2.18 -4.55 -4.11
N LEU A 70 3.09 -5.43 -4.51
CA LEU A 70 3.02 -6.86 -4.21
C LEU A 70 3.14 -7.14 -2.71
N LEU A 71 4.02 -6.43 -1.99
CA LEU A 71 4.14 -6.60 -0.55
C LEU A 71 2.85 -6.20 0.17
N LEU A 72 2.25 -5.05 -0.17
CA LEU A 72 1.00 -4.68 0.47
C LEU A 72 -0.16 -5.59 0.06
N PHE A 73 -0.18 -6.07 -1.20
CA PHE A 73 -1.14 -7.08 -1.64
C PHE A 73 -1.10 -8.30 -0.72
N VAL A 74 0.09 -8.87 -0.50
CA VAL A 74 0.27 -10.06 0.35
C VAL A 74 -0.11 -9.76 1.79
N ILE A 75 0.32 -8.62 2.35
CA ILE A 75 -0.02 -8.22 3.72
C ILE A 75 -1.54 -8.14 3.88
N THR A 76 -2.22 -7.40 2.99
CA THR A 76 -3.66 -7.20 3.05
C THR A 76 -4.41 -8.53 2.95
N LEU A 77 -4.02 -9.38 1.99
CA LEU A 77 -4.65 -10.69 1.79
C LEU A 77 -4.47 -11.57 3.03
N VAL A 78 -3.26 -11.64 3.59
CA VAL A 78 -2.97 -12.42 4.80
C VAL A 78 -3.72 -11.88 6.00
N THR A 79 -3.84 -10.56 6.17
CA THR A 79 -4.60 -9.95 7.27
C THR A 79 -6.09 -10.33 7.19
N CYS A 80 -6.72 -10.20 6.03
CA CYS A 80 -8.11 -10.64 5.84
C CYS A 80 -8.27 -12.13 6.14
N TYR A 81 -7.35 -12.97 5.67
CA TYR A 81 -7.37 -14.41 5.95
C TYR A 81 -7.20 -14.75 7.43
N GLN A 82 -6.29 -14.07 8.13
CA GLN A 82 -6.09 -14.26 9.55
C GLN A 82 -7.32 -13.86 10.35
N LYS A 83 -8.01 -12.79 9.95
CA LYS A 83 -9.27 -12.35 10.56
C LYS A 83 -10.42 -13.31 10.28
N ALA A 84 -10.55 -13.79 9.05
CA ALA A 84 -11.54 -14.83 8.70
C ALA A 84 -11.36 -16.10 9.54
N ASN A 85 -10.12 -16.53 9.80
CA ASN A 85 -9.83 -17.72 10.60
C ASN A 85 -10.01 -17.52 12.12
N GLN A 86 -10.33 -16.32 12.59
CA GLN A 86 -10.62 -16.06 14.00
C GLN A 86 -12.09 -16.34 14.36
N ASP A 87 -12.95 -16.63 13.37
CA ASP A 87 -14.38 -16.89 13.55
C ASP A 87 -15.07 -15.85 14.47
N ILE A 88 -14.73 -14.57 14.27
CA ILE A 88 -15.20 -13.47 15.11
C ILE A 88 -16.71 -13.30 14.86
N PRO A 89 -17.57 -13.41 15.89
CA PRO A 89 -19.00 -13.22 15.72
C PRO A 89 -19.31 -11.75 15.36
N ARG A 90 -20.22 -11.55 14.39
CA ARG A 90 -20.63 -10.19 13.95
C ARG A 90 -21.44 -9.46 15.03
N ASP A 91 -22.23 -10.19 15.81
CA ASP A 91 -22.95 -9.68 16.97
C ASP A 91 -22.85 -10.71 18.12
N GLU A 92 -22.31 -10.30 19.27
CA GLU A 92 -22.24 -11.14 20.46
C GLU A 92 -23.64 -11.45 21.03
N ALA A 93 -24.63 -10.59 20.77
CA ALA A 93 -26.00 -10.75 21.23
C ALA A 93 -26.89 -11.57 20.27
N ASP A 94 -26.52 -11.66 18.98
CA ASP A 94 -27.24 -12.45 17.98
C ASP A 94 -26.28 -13.33 17.14
N PRO A 95 -26.02 -14.58 17.61
CA PRO A 95 -25.12 -15.51 16.93
C PRO A 95 -25.57 -15.92 15.52
N ASN A 96 -26.82 -15.63 15.12
CA ASN A 96 -27.33 -16.00 13.81
C ASN A 96 -26.90 -15.03 12.69
N GLN A 97 -26.30 -13.89 13.04
CA GLN A 97 -25.80 -12.92 12.06
C GLN A 97 -24.48 -13.35 11.38
N GLY A 98 -23.92 -14.49 11.78
CA GLY A 98 -22.71 -15.04 11.20
C GLY A 98 -21.42 -14.45 11.78
N THR A 99 -20.31 -14.66 11.07
CA THR A 99 -18.98 -14.20 11.46
C THR A 99 -18.51 -13.05 10.59
N LEU A 100 -17.60 -12.22 11.12
CA LEU A 100 -16.87 -11.24 10.31
C LEU A 100 -15.95 -11.96 9.33
N PHE A 101 -15.71 -11.32 8.19
CA PHE A 101 -14.87 -11.81 7.10
C PHE A 101 -15.36 -13.13 6.47
N ASP A 102 -16.68 -13.28 6.28
CA ASP A 102 -17.28 -14.46 5.62
C ASP A 102 -17.35 -14.35 4.08
N GLN A 103 -17.01 -13.19 3.50
CA GLN A 103 -17.35 -12.86 2.10
C GLN A 103 -16.57 -13.66 1.03
N GLY A 104 -15.63 -14.51 1.46
CA GLY A 104 -14.86 -15.41 0.61
C GLY A 104 -13.62 -14.79 -0.03
N ILE A 105 -12.77 -15.68 -0.58
CA ILE A 105 -11.44 -15.32 -1.11
C ILE A 105 -11.47 -14.27 -2.22
N SER A 106 -12.50 -14.29 -3.08
CA SER A 106 -12.59 -13.36 -4.21
C SER A 106 -12.68 -11.91 -3.74
N VAL A 107 -13.45 -11.66 -2.67
CA VAL A 107 -13.61 -10.32 -2.09
C VAL A 107 -12.30 -9.85 -1.44
N PHE A 108 -11.59 -10.74 -0.76
CA PHE A 108 -10.26 -10.41 -0.20
C PHE A 108 -9.22 -10.14 -1.28
N LEU A 109 -9.22 -10.91 -2.38
CA LEU A 109 -8.32 -10.70 -3.50
C LEU A 109 -8.58 -9.35 -4.19
N SER A 110 -9.86 -9.00 -4.40
CA SER A 110 -10.24 -7.70 -4.93
C SER A 110 -9.75 -6.56 -4.04
N TYR A 111 -9.98 -6.63 -2.73
CA TYR A 111 -9.51 -5.61 -1.79
C TYR A 111 -7.99 -5.53 -1.71
N ALA A 112 -7.29 -6.67 -1.68
CA ALA A 112 -5.83 -6.70 -1.72
C ALA A 112 -5.28 -6.05 -3.00
N PHE A 113 -5.95 -6.24 -4.14
CA PHE A 113 -5.60 -5.59 -5.40
C PHE A 113 -5.81 -4.07 -5.34
N GLU A 114 -6.94 -3.61 -4.79
CA GLU A 114 -7.19 -2.18 -4.57
C GLU A 114 -6.13 -1.53 -3.67
N MET A 115 -5.73 -2.21 -2.59
CA MET A 115 -4.65 -1.76 -1.71
C MET A 115 -3.30 -1.74 -2.42
N ALA A 116 -3.03 -2.71 -3.31
CA ALA A 116 -1.83 -2.71 -4.15
C ALA A 116 -1.79 -1.49 -5.08
N LEU A 117 -2.92 -1.17 -5.74
CA LEU A 117 -3.05 0.01 -6.59
C LEU A 117 -2.90 1.31 -5.80
N LEU A 118 -3.50 1.40 -4.61
CA LEU A 118 -3.34 2.53 -3.71
C LEU A 118 -1.87 2.73 -3.32
N THR A 119 -1.16 1.64 -3.02
CA THR A 119 0.28 1.67 -2.70
C THR A 119 1.10 2.17 -3.87
N ALA A 120 0.82 1.67 -5.08
CA ALA A 120 1.51 2.11 -6.29
C ALA A 120 1.30 3.61 -6.54
N LEU A 121 0.08 4.11 -6.33
CA LEU A 121 -0.23 5.53 -6.42
C LEU A 121 0.54 6.35 -5.38
N ILE A 122 0.57 5.91 -4.12
CA ILE A 122 1.32 6.58 -3.05
C ILE A 122 2.83 6.58 -3.36
N PHE A 123 3.37 5.43 -3.78
CA PHE A 123 4.77 5.31 -4.18
C PHE A 123 5.09 6.27 -5.32
N PHE A 124 4.24 6.34 -6.36
CA PHE A 124 4.38 7.27 -7.46
C PHE A 124 4.43 8.74 -6.99
N LEU A 125 3.52 9.15 -6.10
CA LEU A 125 3.49 10.50 -5.54
C LEU A 125 4.75 10.82 -4.74
N ILE A 126 5.14 9.94 -3.81
CA ILE A 126 6.36 10.09 -3.00
C ILE A 126 7.59 10.16 -3.91
N SER A 127 7.64 9.27 -4.90
CA SER A 127 8.73 9.17 -5.87
C SER A 127 8.90 10.44 -6.69
N MET A 128 7.81 11.09 -7.11
CA MET A 128 7.89 12.38 -7.83
C MET A 128 8.56 13.46 -6.98
N VAL A 129 8.26 13.50 -5.68
CA VAL A 129 8.88 14.45 -4.75
C VAL A 129 10.35 14.10 -4.53
N MET A 130 10.66 12.83 -4.21
CA MET A 130 12.00 12.37 -3.88
C MET A 130 12.98 12.45 -5.06
N LYS A 131 12.49 12.32 -6.29
CA LYS A 131 13.29 12.50 -7.51
C LYS A 131 14.01 13.85 -7.53
N ASN A 132 13.39 14.92 -7.01
CA ASN A 132 13.98 16.26 -6.96
C ASN A 132 15.14 16.36 -5.95
N PHE A 133 15.17 15.50 -4.94
CA PHE A 133 16.19 15.49 -3.89
C PHE A 133 17.27 14.41 -4.13
N SER A 134 17.08 13.53 -5.12
CA SER A 134 17.96 12.40 -5.35
C SER A 134 19.38 12.82 -5.77
N LYS A 135 20.38 12.18 -5.18
CA LYS A 135 21.79 12.31 -5.57
C LYS A 135 22.07 11.81 -7.00
N ASN A 136 21.20 10.93 -7.53
CA ASN A 136 21.27 10.46 -8.92
C ASN A 136 20.94 11.56 -9.95
N ALA A 137 20.12 12.55 -9.58
CA ALA A 137 19.82 13.70 -10.44
C ALA A 137 20.97 14.73 -10.49
N LYS A 138 21.84 14.76 -9.48
CA LYS A 138 22.95 15.71 -9.36
C LYS A 138 24.19 15.38 -10.22
N HIS A 139 24.19 14.29 -10.98
CA HIS A 139 25.28 13.91 -11.88
C HIS A 139 25.13 14.42 -13.33
N ARG A 140 24.24 15.39 -13.61
CA ARG A 140 24.40 16.17 -14.84
C ARG A 140 25.67 17.00 -14.70
N PRO A 141 26.65 16.89 -15.62
CA PRO A 141 27.83 17.72 -15.55
C PRO A 141 27.39 19.18 -15.63
N MET A 142 27.68 19.96 -14.59
CA MET A 142 27.77 21.41 -14.76
C MET A 142 28.84 21.61 -15.84
N LEU A 143 28.40 22.08 -17.01
CA LEU A 143 29.26 22.71 -18.01
C LEU A 143 29.92 23.91 -17.34
N TRP A 144 30.99 23.67 -16.60
CA TRP A 144 31.95 24.70 -16.25
C TRP A 144 32.79 24.92 -17.50
N PRO A 145 32.76 26.09 -18.15
CA PRO A 145 33.77 26.41 -19.13
C PRO A 145 35.08 26.60 -18.36
N SER A 146 35.97 25.63 -18.44
CA SER A 146 37.38 25.85 -18.10
C SER A 146 37.90 26.91 -19.07
N LYS A 147 38.37 28.02 -18.51
CA LYS A 147 39.25 28.96 -19.22
C LYS A 147 40.58 28.29 -19.55
#